data_AF-A0A8S1RBX8-F1
#
_entry.id   AF-A0A8S1RBX8-F1
#
_cell.length_a   1.000
_cell.length_b   1.000
_cell.length_c   1.000
_cell.angle_alpha   90.00
_cell.angle_beta   90.00
_cell.angle_gamma   90.00
#
_symmetry.space_group_name_H-M   'P 1'
#
loop_
_entity.id
_entity.type
_entity.pdbx_description
1 polymer ?
#
loop_
_entity_poly.entity_id
_entity_poly.type
_entity_poly.pdbx_seq_one_letter_code
_entity_poly.pdbx_strand_id
1 'polypeptide(L)'
;MIIFTLFTIIQSQIAQLSLYGEGIREQLVQIIDENQLDCQTIQLLITRGFGQHILDLIADEQIILESHLQCAKQSIQNDLLQLQQLKNRFTNHDNHVIIKPIILWAQSKANILIKVKFAHRIDAPAYISVKNHQIQYLNHKLSISAESDQNNILTQFFLEIPLLNDIDKTIDWQVESVGTMVLNITKLESKLWLHLSKNKNDKFQIWWDLKEQIGQDMEDFSKLLENQEDYLKNKKKQQKKIESQQQQQQTPTIKQNLFFSLFLQLKQWVSKWF
;
A
#
# COMPACT_ATOMS: atom_id res chain seq x y z
N MET A 1 -31.48 -21.81 35.34
CA MET A 1 -31.90 -20.52 35.93
C MET A 1 -31.05 -20.09 37.13
N ILE A 2 -30.64 -21.00 38.02
CA ILE A 2 -29.88 -20.68 39.25
C ILE A 2 -28.46 -20.12 38.99
N ILE A 3 -27.81 -20.52 37.90
CA ILE A 3 -26.45 -20.04 37.53
C ILE A 3 -26.48 -18.58 37.03
N PHE A 4 -27.55 -18.17 36.35
CA PHE A 4 -27.69 -16.80 35.85
C PHE A 4 -27.97 -15.80 36.97
N THR A 5 -28.67 -16.23 38.02
CA THR A 5 -28.91 -15.42 39.22
C THR A 5 -27.63 -15.27 40.06
N LEU A 6 -26.81 -16.31 40.18
CA LEU A 6 -25.50 -16.21 40.85
C LEU A 6 -24.55 -15.26 40.12
N PHE A 7 -24.47 -15.36 38.78
CA PHE A 7 -23.62 -14.49 37.98
C PHE A 7 -24.03 -13.00 38.07
N THR A 8 -25.34 -12.71 38.09
CA THR A 8 -25.83 -11.33 38.24
C THR A 8 -25.65 -10.78 39.64
N ILE A 9 -25.75 -11.62 40.68
CA ILE A 9 -25.46 -11.25 42.07
C ILE A 9 -23.96 -10.93 42.24
N ILE A 10 -23.08 -11.76 41.68
CA ILE A 10 -21.62 -11.54 41.72
C ILE A 10 -21.23 -10.25 40.96
N GLN A 11 -21.80 -10.03 39.77
CA GLN A 11 -21.59 -8.77 39.02
C GLN A 11 -22.12 -7.54 39.77
N SER A 12 -23.24 -7.67 40.51
CA SER A 12 -23.80 -6.61 41.35
C SER A 12 -22.93 -6.30 42.56
N GLN A 13 -22.39 -7.32 43.24
CA GLN A 13 -21.48 -7.14 44.38
C GLN A 13 -20.14 -6.55 43.94
N ILE A 14 -19.63 -6.94 42.77
CA ILE A 14 -18.40 -6.38 42.20
C ILE A 14 -18.58 -4.94 41.69
N ALA A 15 -19.80 -4.56 41.27
CA ALA A 15 -20.11 -3.16 40.95
C ALA A 15 -20.12 -2.28 42.22
N GLN A 16 -20.50 -2.82 43.37
CA GLN A 16 -20.48 -2.10 44.66
C GLN A 16 -19.05 -1.88 45.20
N LEU A 17 -18.10 -2.77 44.87
CA LEU A 17 -16.66 -2.61 45.20
C LEU A 17 -16.03 -1.33 44.61
N SER A 18 -16.62 -0.73 43.57
CA SER A 18 -16.08 0.48 42.93
C SER A 18 -16.45 1.81 43.60
N LEU A 19 -17.35 1.82 44.60
CA LEU A 19 -17.95 3.07 45.11
C LEU A 19 -17.47 3.50 46.50
N TYR A 20 -16.87 2.63 47.31
CA TYR A 20 -16.43 2.96 48.67
C TYR A 20 -15.00 2.47 48.90
N GLY A 21 -14.04 3.41 48.91
CA GLY A 21 -12.60 3.15 48.94
C GLY A 21 -12.01 2.72 50.29
N GLU A 22 -12.80 2.63 51.36
CA GLU A 22 -12.37 2.11 52.66
C GLU A 22 -13.26 0.91 53.01
N GLY A 23 -12.73 -0.31 52.89
CA GLY A 23 -13.47 -1.57 53.11
C GLY A 23 -13.26 -2.63 52.03
N ILE A 24 -12.58 -2.30 50.92
CA ILE A 24 -12.31 -3.23 49.81
C ILE A 24 -11.52 -4.46 50.29
N ARG A 25 -10.56 -4.29 51.22
CA ARG A 25 -9.78 -5.42 51.76
C ARG A 25 -10.67 -6.40 52.54
N GLU A 26 -11.55 -5.89 53.39
CA GLU A 26 -12.46 -6.71 54.21
C GLU A 26 -13.50 -7.42 53.34
N GLN A 27 -14.00 -6.75 52.30
CA GLN A 27 -14.92 -7.35 51.33
C GLN A 27 -14.25 -8.40 50.45
N LEU A 28 -12.99 -8.19 50.05
CA LEU A 28 -12.20 -9.19 49.32
C LEU A 28 -11.93 -10.43 50.18
N VAL A 29 -11.58 -10.26 51.46
CA VAL A 29 -11.42 -11.36 52.42
C VAL A 29 -12.71 -12.16 52.59
N GLN A 30 -13.86 -11.48 52.69
CA GLN A 30 -15.15 -12.16 52.79
C GLN A 30 -15.52 -12.97 51.52
N ILE A 31 -15.18 -12.45 50.33
CA ILE A 31 -15.39 -13.15 49.05
C ILE A 31 -14.43 -14.35 48.91
N ILE A 32 -13.23 -14.25 49.48
CA ILE A 32 -12.22 -15.30 49.54
C ILE A 32 -12.68 -16.45 50.45
N ASP A 33 -13.14 -16.14 51.67
CA ASP A 33 -13.61 -17.12 52.66
C ASP A 33 -14.80 -17.96 52.14
N GLU A 34 -15.61 -17.39 51.26
CA GLU A 34 -16.73 -18.09 50.61
C GLU A 34 -16.33 -18.98 49.42
N ASN A 35 -15.03 -19.11 49.09
CA ASN A 35 -14.49 -19.92 47.98
C ASN A 35 -15.05 -19.55 46.58
N GLN A 36 -15.41 -18.28 46.37
CA GLN A 36 -16.05 -17.83 45.10
C GLN A 36 -15.13 -17.06 44.15
N LEU A 37 -13.81 -17.09 44.33
CA LEU A 37 -12.90 -16.43 43.38
C LEU A 37 -12.68 -17.27 42.13
N ASP A 38 -13.61 -17.16 41.19
CA ASP A 38 -13.41 -17.68 39.85
C ASP A 38 -12.33 -16.87 39.08
N CYS A 39 -11.75 -17.49 38.06
CA CYS A 39 -10.71 -16.87 37.23
C CYS A 39 -11.21 -15.56 36.56
N GLN A 40 -12.51 -15.45 36.29
CA GLN A 40 -13.11 -14.29 35.65
C GLN A 40 -13.15 -13.08 36.59
N THR A 41 -13.44 -13.29 37.88
CA THR A 41 -13.45 -12.25 38.90
C THR A 41 -12.04 -11.70 39.13
N ILE A 42 -11.03 -12.57 39.20
CA ILE A 42 -9.63 -12.16 39.33
C ILE A 42 -9.19 -11.34 38.12
N GLN A 43 -9.51 -11.80 36.91
CA GLN A 43 -9.18 -11.07 35.68
C GLN A 43 -9.87 -9.70 35.63
N LEU A 44 -11.12 -9.61 36.08
CA LEU A 44 -11.87 -8.35 36.14
C LEU A 44 -11.25 -7.38 37.16
N LEU A 45 -10.84 -7.86 38.34
CA LEU A 45 -10.21 -7.04 39.37
C LEU A 45 -8.83 -6.52 38.95
N ILE A 46 -8.03 -7.34 38.24
CA ILE A 46 -6.76 -6.91 37.65
C ILE A 46 -7.01 -5.83 36.59
N THR A 47 -7.98 -6.06 35.68
CA THR A 47 -8.35 -5.08 34.64
C THR A 47 -8.81 -3.74 35.24
N ARG A 48 -9.37 -3.76 36.45
CA ARG A 48 -9.84 -2.57 37.19
C ARG A 48 -8.74 -1.89 38.02
N GLY A 49 -7.51 -2.40 38.02
CA GLY A 49 -6.36 -1.78 38.70
C GLY A 49 -6.11 -2.24 40.14
N PHE A 50 -6.82 -3.26 40.64
CA PHE A 50 -6.68 -3.76 42.01
C PHE A 50 -5.63 -4.89 42.15
N GLY A 51 -4.76 -5.07 41.16
CA GLY A 51 -3.81 -6.19 41.12
C GLY A 51 -2.85 -6.24 42.31
N GLN A 52 -2.45 -5.09 42.85
CA GLN A 52 -1.51 -5.02 43.98
C GLN A 52 -2.13 -5.49 45.30
N HIS A 53 -3.38 -5.13 45.56
CA HIS A 53 -4.11 -5.58 46.76
C HIS A 53 -4.38 -7.08 46.77
N ILE A 54 -4.61 -7.67 45.58
CA ILE A 54 -4.76 -9.13 45.44
C ILE A 54 -3.44 -9.84 45.76
N LEU A 55 -2.31 -9.30 45.29
CA LEU A 55 -1.00 -9.86 45.59
C LEU A 55 -0.66 -9.79 47.08
N ASP A 56 -1.01 -8.69 47.75
CA ASP A 56 -0.80 -8.53 49.20
C ASP A 56 -1.66 -9.54 50.01
N LEU A 57 -2.91 -9.76 49.61
CA LEU A 57 -3.81 -10.76 50.22
C LEU A 57 -3.31 -12.20 50.04
N ILE A 58 -2.79 -12.54 48.85
CA ILE A 58 -2.21 -13.86 48.55
C ILE A 58 -0.91 -14.09 49.32
N ALA A 59 -0.16 -13.03 49.64
CA ALA A 59 1.06 -13.12 50.41
C ALA A 59 0.80 -13.33 51.92
N ASP A 60 -0.27 -12.75 52.45
CA ASP A 60 -0.64 -12.81 53.87
C ASP A 60 -1.38 -14.11 54.25
N GLU A 61 -2.27 -14.60 53.39
CA GLU A 61 -3.05 -15.82 53.62
C GLU A 61 -2.56 -16.90 52.66
N GLN A 62 -2.04 -18.02 53.18
CA GLN A 62 -1.52 -19.18 52.44
C GLN A 62 -2.61 -19.92 51.63
N ILE A 63 -3.34 -19.20 50.79
CA ILE A 63 -4.34 -19.74 49.89
C ILE A 63 -3.58 -20.35 48.72
N ILE A 64 -3.69 -21.67 48.57
CA ILE A 64 -3.11 -22.40 47.43
C ILE A 64 -3.92 -22.02 46.19
N LEU A 65 -3.57 -20.88 45.61
CA LEU A 65 -4.20 -20.28 44.45
C LEU A 65 -3.38 -20.57 43.17
N GLU A 66 -2.73 -21.74 43.11
CA GLU A 66 -1.71 -22.05 42.10
C GLU A 66 -2.29 -22.02 40.66
N SER A 67 -3.54 -22.45 40.48
CA SER A 67 -4.24 -22.37 39.19
C SER A 67 -4.63 -20.94 38.79
N HIS A 68 -5.07 -20.12 39.75
CA HIS A 68 -5.56 -18.77 39.46
C HIS A 68 -4.42 -17.75 39.34
N LEU A 69 -3.34 -17.91 40.10
CA LEU A 69 -2.08 -17.19 39.92
C LEU A 69 -1.48 -17.47 38.54
N GLN A 70 -1.60 -18.71 38.06
CA GLN A 70 -1.15 -19.06 36.71
C GLN A 70 -1.98 -18.35 35.64
N CYS A 71 -3.30 -18.25 35.79
CA CYS A 71 -4.15 -17.49 34.89
C CYS A 71 -3.84 -15.98 34.90
N ALA A 72 -3.68 -15.39 36.09
CA ALA A 72 -3.30 -13.98 36.23
C ALA A 72 -1.93 -13.70 35.62
N LYS A 73 -0.94 -14.55 35.88
CA LYS A 73 0.40 -14.49 35.29
C LYS A 73 0.34 -14.57 33.76
N GLN A 74 -0.48 -15.45 33.21
CA GLN A 74 -0.62 -15.59 31.77
C GLN A 74 -1.33 -14.38 31.13
N SER A 75 -2.33 -13.79 31.80
CA SER A 75 -2.95 -12.53 31.37
C SER A 75 -1.93 -11.40 31.34
N ILE A 76 -1.17 -11.22 32.43
CA ILE A 76 -0.13 -10.18 32.52
C ILE A 76 0.95 -10.39 31.45
N GLN A 77 1.35 -11.63 31.18
CA GLN A 77 2.29 -11.94 30.11
C GLN A 77 1.76 -11.59 28.72
N ASN A 78 0.47 -11.82 28.46
CA ASN A 78 -0.17 -11.42 27.21
C ASN A 78 -0.22 -9.90 27.06
N ASP A 79 -0.58 -9.18 28.14
CA ASP A 79 -0.62 -7.72 28.14
C ASP A 79 0.78 -7.11 27.95
N LEU A 80 1.81 -7.68 28.60
CA LEU A 80 3.20 -7.30 28.39
C LEU A 80 3.65 -7.54 26.95
N LEU A 81 3.23 -8.65 26.32
CA LEU A 81 3.50 -8.92 24.92
C LEU A 81 2.85 -7.88 24.00
N GLN A 82 1.59 -7.52 24.26
CA GLN A 82 0.91 -6.46 23.50
C GLN A 82 1.60 -5.11 23.67
N LEU A 83 1.98 -4.74 24.90
CA LEU A 83 2.72 -3.52 25.17
C LEU A 83 4.11 -3.52 24.51
N GLN A 84 4.80 -4.65 24.47
CA GLN A 84 6.07 -4.77 23.74
C GLN A 84 5.87 -4.62 22.23
N GLN A 85 4.80 -5.18 21.65
CA GLN A 85 4.46 -4.98 20.24
C GLN A 85 4.15 -3.52 19.93
N LEU A 86 3.37 -2.85 20.78
CA LEU A 86 3.09 -1.42 20.66
C LEU A 86 4.36 -0.58 20.79
N LYS A 87 5.19 -0.86 21.81
CA LYS A 87 6.48 -0.19 21.99
C LYS A 87 7.34 -0.33 20.73
N ASN A 88 7.47 -1.53 20.18
CA ASN A 88 8.23 -1.77 18.94
C ASN A 88 7.65 -1.01 17.74
N ARG A 89 6.32 -0.81 17.64
CA ARG A 89 5.73 0.06 16.60
C ARG A 89 6.14 1.51 16.75
N PHE A 90 6.21 2.03 17.98
CA PHE A 90 6.55 3.44 18.24
C PHE A 90 8.06 3.69 18.24
N THR A 91 8.89 2.73 18.66
CA THR A 91 10.35 2.90 18.71
C THR A 91 11.03 2.62 17.39
N ASN A 92 10.47 1.77 16.54
CA ASN A 92 11.01 1.50 15.20
C ASN A 92 10.50 2.54 14.19
N HIS A 93 10.89 3.80 14.39
CA HIS A 93 10.71 4.86 13.39
C HIS A 93 11.46 4.59 12.08
N ASP A 94 12.33 3.57 12.02
CA ASP A 94 13.12 3.25 10.82
C ASP A 94 12.42 2.25 9.86
N ASN A 95 11.26 1.68 10.23
CA ASN A 95 10.53 0.71 9.41
C ASN A 95 9.39 1.34 8.59
N HIS A 96 9.59 2.56 8.10
CA HIS A 96 8.66 3.20 7.16
C HIS A 96 9.03 2.81 5.73
N VAL A 97 8.15 2.09 5.05
CA VAL A 97 8.34 1.72 3.65
C VAL A 97 7.40 2.53 2.79
N ILE A 98 7.96 3.34 1.88
CA ILE A 98 7.17 4.08 0.89
C ILE A 98 7.06 3.24 -0.38
N ILE A 99 5.83 2.93 -0.78
CA ILE A 99 5.53 2.11 -1.96
C ILE A 99 4.69 2.92 -2.95
N LYS A 100 5.06 2.86 -4.23
CA LYS A 100 4.21 3.37 -5.30
C LYS A 100 3.07 2.37 -5.56
N PRO A 101 1.79 2.74 -5.35
CA PRO A 101 0.68 1.86 -5.67
C PRO A 101 0.61 1.57 -7.18
N ILE A 102 0.00 0.45 -7.52
CA ILE A 102 -0.23 0.06 -8.91
C ILE A 102 -1.48 0.77 -9.42
N ILE A 103 -1.36 1.39 -10.59
CA ILE A 103 -2.44 2.13 -11.24
C ILE A 103 -2.81 1.44 -12.54
N LEU A 104 -4.10 1.16 -12.67
CA LEU A 104 -4.76 0.78 -13.90
C LEU A 104 -5.73 1.92 -14.26
N TRP A 105 -5.82 2.29 -15.52
CA TRP A 105 -6.72 3.38 -15.92
C TRP A 105 -7.51 3.02 -17.18
N ALA A 106 -8.74 3.50 -17.22
CA ALA A 106 -9.63 3.46 -18.36
C ALA A 106 -10.30 4.82 -18.53
N GLN A 107 -10.99 5.02 -19.65
CA GLN A 107 -11.64 6.29 -19.91
C GLN A 107 -12.87 6.13 -20.80
N SER A 108 -13.81 7.06 -20.62
CA SER A 108 -14.81 7.43 -21.62
C SER A 108 -14.46 8.81 -22.19
N LYS A 109 -15.25 9.34 -23.11
CA LYS A 109 -15.10 10.72 -23.59
C LYS A 109 -15.23 11.73 -22.45
N ALA A 110 -16.13 11.50 -21.50
CA ALA A 110 -16.43 12.42 -20.39
C ALA A 110 -15.65 12.15 -19.10
N ASN A 111 -15.34 10.88 -18.78
CA ASN A 111 -14.78 10.50 -17.48
C ASN A 111 -13.48 9.68 -17.62
N ILE A 112 -12.68 9.70 -16.57
CA ILE A 112 -11.49 8.86 -16.37
C ILE A 112 -11.74 7.98 -15.16
N LEU A 113 -11.54 6.68 -15.33
CA LEU A 113 -11.63 5.71 -14.25
C LEU A 113 -10.22 5.24 -13.91
N ILE A 114 -9.83 5.39 -12.65
CA ILE A 114 -8.50 5.00 -12.14
C ILE A 114 -8.70 3.97 -11.06
N LYS A 115 -8.18 2.76 -11.27
CA LYS A 115 -8.10 1.72 -10.26
C LYS A 115 -6.73 1.72 -9.62
N VAL A 116 -6.72 1.95 -8.32
CA VAL A 116 -5.55 1.94 -7.45
C VAL A 116 -5.54 0.62 -6.71
N LYS A 117 -4.50 -0.18 -6.96
CA LYS A 117 -4.22 -1.39 -6.21
C LYS A 117 -3.05 -1.11 -5.27
N PHE A 118 -3.31 -1.17 -3.97
CA PHE A 118 -2.31 -0.99 -2.93
C PHE A 118 -1.47 -2.26 -2.79
N ALA A 119 -0.48 -2.39 -3.67
CA ALA A 119 0.44 -3.52 -3.73
C ALA A 119 1.82 -3.03 -4.23
N HIS A 120 2.85 -3.80 -3.92
CA HIS A 120 4.23 -3.51 -4.36
C HIS A 120 4.49 -3.93 -5.82
N ARG A 121 3.69 -4.86 -6.36
CA ARG A 121 3.75 -5.37 -7.73
C ARG A 121 2.35 -5.64 -8.26
N ILE A 122 2.21 -5.68 -9.59
CA ILE A 122 0.92 -5.92 -10.22
C ILE A 122 0.35 -7.31 -9.93
N ASP A 123 1.19 -8.35 -9.97
CA ASP A 123 0.78 -9.74 -9.74
C ASP A 123 0.65 -10.08 -8.25
N ALA A 124 1.12 -9.20 -7.36
CA ALA A 124 1.02 -9.40 -5.93
C ALA A 124 -0.42 -9.18 -5.44
N PRO A 125 -0.86 -9.87 -4.38
CA PRO A 125 -2.13 -9.57 -3.73
C PRO A 125 -2.11 -8.13 -3.17
N ALA A 126 -3.29 -7.53 -3.07
CA ALA A 126 -3.44 -6.21 -2.46
C ALA A 126 -3.32 -6.29 -0.93
N TYR A 127 -2.87 -5.21 -0.30
CA TYR A 127 -2.76 -5.11 1.15
C TYR A 127 -4.14 -5.05 1.79
N ILE A 128 -4.34 -5.76 2.90
CA ILE A 128 -5.68 -5.93 3.48
C ILE A 128 -6.11 -4.73 4.33
N SER A 129 -5.20 -4.21 5.14
CA SER A 129 -5.49 -3.23 6.19
C SER A 129 -5.10 -1.82 5.78
N VAL A 130 -5.47 -1.40 4.57
CA VAL A 130 -5.20 -0.05 4.07
C VAL A 130 -6.19 0.95 4.69
N LYS A 131 -5.66 2.02 5.26
CA LYS A 131 -6.35 3.09 5.99
C LYS A 131 -5.87 4.45 5.49
N ASN A 132 -6.49 5.53 5.99
CA ASN A 132 -6.06 6.91 5.74
C ASN A 132 -5.96 7.25 4.24
N HIS A 133 -6.95 6.84 3.45
CA HIS A 133 -7.04 7.20 2.03
C HIS A 133 -7.18 8.72 1.88
N GLN A 134 -6.26 9.36 1.16
CA GLN A 134 -6.38 10.77 0.81
C GLN A 134 -6.16 10.92 -0.70
N ILE A 135 -7.07 11.66 -1.31
CA ILE A 135 -7.01 12.01 -2.72
C ILE A 135 -7.10 13.52 -2.81
N GLN A 136 -6.12 14.12 -3.48
CA GLN A 136 -6.04 15.55 -3.66
C GLN A 136 -5.74 15.86 -5.11
N TYR A 137 -6.42 16.87 -5.65
CA TYR A 137 -6.10 17.42 -6.96
C TYR A 137 -5.73 18.90 -6.80
N LEU A 138 -4.47 19.20 -7.05
CA LEU A 138 -3.92 20.55 -6.91
C LEU A 138 -2.93 20.81 -8.05
N ASN A 139 -2.99 21.99 -8.68
CA ASN A 139 -2.03 22.41 -9.71
C ASN A 139 -1.82 21.38 -10.83
N HIS A 140 -2.90 20.80 -11.35
CA HIS A 140 -2.88 19.76 -12.40
C HIS A 140 -2.22 18.44 -12.00
N LYS A 141 -2.09 18.19 -10.69
CA LYS A 141 -1.50 16.97 -10.13
C LYS A 141 -2.52 16.27 -9.26
N LEU A 142 -2.72 14.98 -9.54
CA LEU A 142 -3.51 14.07 -8.73
C LEU A 142 -2.59 13.35 -7.76
N SER A 143 -2.76 13.59 -6.47
CA SER A 143 -2.02 12.95 -5.38
C SER A 143 -2.91 11.93 -4.69
N ILE A 144 -2.40 10.71 -4.57
CA ILE A 144 -3.07 9.58 -3.94
C ILE A 144 -2.15 9.08 -2.82
N SER A 145 -2.64 9.09 -1.60
CA SER A 145 -1.95 8.51 -0.44
C SER A 145 -2.85 7.56 0.33
N ALA A 146 -2.22 6.55 0.94
CA ALA A 146 -2.86 5.66 1.90
C ALA A 146 -1.79 5.02 2.79
N GLU A 147 -2.19 4.43 3.90
CA GLU A 147 -1.28 3.81 4.87
C GLU A 147 -1.75 2.40 5.21
N SER A 148 -0.82 1.48 5.42
CA SER A 148 -1.11 0.13 5.90
C SER A 148 -0.17 -0.23 7.02
N ASP A 149 -0.72 -0.79 8.10
CA ASP A 149 0.05 -1.46 9.14
C ASP A 149 -0.14 -2.97 8.98
N GLN A 150 0.85 -3.61 8.34
CA GLN A 150 0.87 -5.06 8.17
C GLN A 150 2.15 -5.61 8.78
N ASN A 151 2.02 -6.61 9.65
CA ASN A 151 3.14 -7.25 10.35
C ASN A 151 4.02 -6.26 11.14
N ASN A 152 3.43 -5.22 11.74
CA ASN A 152 4.12 -4.13 12.46
C ASN A 152 5.09 -3.33 11.58
N ILE A 153 4.87 -3.30 10.26
CA ILE A 153 5.60 -2.44 9.32
C ILE A 153 4.62 -1.41 8.80
N LEU A 154 4.91 -0.12 9.03
CA LEU A 154 4.11 0.97 8.49
C LEU A 154 4.50 1.19 7.04
N THR A 155 3.61 0.80 6.13
CA THR A 155 3.76 0.98 4.70
C THR A 155 2.94 2.17 4.25
N GLN A 156 3.59 3.20 3.72
CA GLN A 156 2.93 4.35 3.13
C GLN A 156 2.86 4.19 1.62
N PHE A 157 1.65 4.23 1.08
CA PHE A 157 1.42 4.29 -0.36
C PHE A 157 1.34 5.75 -0.76
N PHE A 158 2.15 6.15 -1.75
CA PHE A 158 2.11 7.51 -2.28
C PHE A 158 2.37 7.52 -3.78
N LEU A 159 1.53 8.24 -4.51
CA LEU A 159 1.71 8.52 -5.93
C LEU A 159 1.15 9.88 -6.30
N GLU A 160 1.97 10.67 -6.98
CA GLU A 160 1.56 11.91 -7.64
C GLU A 160 1.57 11.70 -9.16
N ILE A 161 0.48 12.05 -9.83
CA ILE A 161 0.31 11.95 -11.28
C ILE A 161 0.03 13.35 -11.85
N PRO A 162 0.94 13.92 -12.65
CA PRO A 162 0.64 15.15 -13.38
C PRO A 162 -0.29 14.82 -14.55
N LEU A 163 -1.60 15.09 -14.41
CA LEU A 163 -2.61 14.72 -15.40
C LEU A 163 -2.41 15.44 -16.74
N LEU A 164 -2.67 14.74 -17.86
CA LEU A 164 -2.47 15.24 -19.22
C LEU A 164 -3.21 16.56 -19.47
N ASN A 165 -4.50 16.59 -19.14
CA ASN A 165 -5.37 17.75 -19.28
C ASN A 165 -6.06 18.03 -17.94
N ASP A 166 -6.78 19.15 -17.92
CA ASP A 166 -7.51 19.60 -16.75
C ASP A 166 -8.79 18.77 -16.57
N ILE A 167 -9.10 18.52 -15.30
CA ILE A 167 -10.30 17.82 -14.87
C ILE A 167 -11.22 18.80 -14.16
N ASP A 168 -12.50 18.46 -14.10
CA ASP A 168 -13.40 19.13 -13.20
C ASP A 168 -12.96 18.88 -11.74
N LYS A 169 -13.33 19.77 -10.81
CA LYS A 169 -12.97 19.63 -9.39
C LYS A 169 -13.65 18.45 -8.70
N THR A 170 -14.58 17.79 -9.38
CA THR A 170 -15.33 16.64 -8.90
C THR A 170 -14.53 15.36 -9.11
N ILE A 171 -14.07 14.78 -7.99
CA ILE A 171 -13.38 13.49 -7.95
C ILE A 171 -14.14 12.60 -6.97
N ASP A 172 -14.87 11.65 -7.53
CA ASP A 172 -15.55 10.63 -6.74
C ASP A 172 -14.61 9.44 -6.58
N TRP A 173 -14.60 8.84 -5.40
CA TRP A 173 -13.79 7.65 -5.14
C TRP A 173 -14.49 6.72 -4.18
N GLN A 174 -14.23 5.43 -4.36
CA GLN A 174 -14.79 4.38 -3.53
C GLN A 174 -13.78 3.25 -3.37
N VAL A 175 -13.81 2.61 -2.19
CA VAL A 175 -13.06 1.39 -1.94
C VAL A 175 -13.93 0.22 -2.39
N GLU A 176 -13.54 -0.46 -3.47
CA GLU A 176 -14.33 -1.58 -4.02
C GLU A 176 -14.12 -2.86 -3.20
N SER A 177 -12.85 -3.19 -2.95
CA SER A 177 -12.44 -4.45 -2.32
C SER A 177 -11.21 -4.23 -1.45
N VAL A 178 -10.84 -5.29 -0.73
CA VAL A 178 -9.68 -5.32 0.16
C VAL A 178 -8.42 -4.83 -0.58
N GLY A 179 -7.90 -3.66 -0.20
CA GLY A 179 -6.70 -3.07 -0.78
C GLY A 179 -6.83 -2.49 -2.19
N THR A 180 -8.05 -2.27 -2.68
CA THR A 180 -8.29 -1.69 -4.01
C THR A 180 -9.29 -0.54 -3.94
N MET A 181 -8.97 0.55 -4.61
CA MET A 181 -9.78 1.76 -4.68
C MET A 181 -10.01 2.15 -6.13
N VAL A 182 -11.19 2.67 -6.45
CA VAL A 182 -11.53 3.19 -7.77
C VAL A 182 -11.88 4.66 -7.64
N LEU A 183 -11.24 5.48 -8.47
CA LEU A 183 -11.56 6.88 -8.65
C LEU A 183 -12.30 7.06 -9.97
N ASN A 184 -13.34 7.89 -9.94
CA ASN A 184 -14.03 8.40 -11.10
C ASN A 184 -13.81 9.91 -11.16
N ILE A 185 -13.18 10.35 -12.25
CA ILE A 185 -12.77 11.73 -12.45
C ILE A 185 -13.48 12.27 -13.68
N THR A 186 -14.22 13.36 -13.54
CA THR A 186 -14.87 14.03 -14.67
C THR A 186 -13.89 14.94 -15.40
N LYS A 187 -13.80 14.80 -16.71
CA LYS A 187 -12.93 15.63 -17.56
C LYS A 187 -13.57 17.00 -17.76
N LEU A 188 -12.74 18.04 -17.84
CA LEU A 188 -13.22 19.38 -18.21
C LEU A 188 -13.67 19.42 -19.69
N GLU A 189 -12.92 18.76 -20.56
CA GLU A 189 -13.23 18.62 -21.99
C GLU A 189 -13.57 17.17 -22.34
N SER A 190 -14.68 16.97 -23.05
CA SER A 190 -15.12 15.64 -23.49
C SER A 190 -14.26 15.14 -24.66
N LYS A 191 -13.06 14.62 -24.34
CA LYS A 191 -12.05 14.16 -25.30
C LYS A 191 -11.32 12.93 -24.78
N LEU A 192 -10.96 12.03 -25.69
CA LEU A 192 -10.10 10.87 -25.39
C LEU A 192 -8.64 11.32 -25.19
N TRP A 193 -8.03 10.86 -24.11
CA TRP A 193 -6.65 11.16 -23.75
C TRP A 193 -5.75 10.03 -24.23
N LEU A 194 -4.64 10.34 -24.91
CA LEU A 194 -3.70 9.29 -25.34
C LEU A 194 -2.92 8.68 -24.17
N HIS A 195 -2.66 9.49 -23.15
CA HIS A 195 -1.93 9.11 -21.94
C HIS A 195 -2.60 9.75 -20.71
N LEU A 196 -2.49 9.11 -19.55
CA LEU A 196 -3.00 9.66 -18.30
C LEU A 196 -2.16 10.85 -17.81
N SER A 197 -0.83 10.75 -17.94
CA SER A 197 0.13 11.73 -17.43
C SER A 197 0.74 12.59 -18.54
N LYS A 198 1.09 13.84 -18.21
CA LYS A 198 1.90 14.73 -19.05
C LYS A 198 3.31 14.17 -19.27
N ASN A 199 3.84 13.44 -18.28
CA ASN A 199 5.16 12.85 -18.36
C ASN A 199 5.15 11.58 -19.20
N LYS A 200 5.89 11.61 -20.33
CA LYS A 200 6.01 10.47 -21.24
C LYS A 200 6.69 9.23 -20.63
N ASN A 201 7.41 9.41 -19.52
CA ASN A 201 8.09 8.32 -18.82
C ASN A 201 7.12 7.51 -17.96
N ASP A 202 5.99 8.09 -17.57
CA ASP A 202 4.99 7.41 -16.75
C ASP A 202 4.15 6.49 -17.63
N LYS A 203 4.46 5.20 -17.58
CA LYS A 203 3.67 4.16 -18.26
C LYS A 203 2.65 3.57 -17.29
N PHE A 204 1.42 4.04 -17.39
CA PHE A 204 0.28 3.47 -16.67
C PHE A 204 -0.39 2.39 -17.53
N GLN A 205 -0.74 1.28 -16.91
CA GLN A 205 -1.37 0.17 -17.61
C GLN A 205 -2.86 0.44 -17.82
N ILE A 206 -3.35 0.06 -18.99
CA ILE A 206 -4.76 0.23 -19.35
C ILE A 206 -5.59 -0.85 -18.66
N TRP A 207 -6.69 -0.43 -18.04
CA TRP A 207 -7.66 -1.32 -17.42
C TRP A 207 -8.64 -1.84 -18.48
N TRP A 208 -8.27 -2.96 -19.12
CA TRP A 208 -9.04 -3.52 -20.23
C TRP A 208 -10.37 -4.16 -19.81
N ASP A 209 -10.52 -4.62 -18.57
CA ASP A 209 -11.75 -5.26 -18.11
C ASP A 209 -12.96 -4.31 -18.17
N LEU A 210 -12.73 -2.99 -18.02
CA LEU A 210 -13.76 -1.96 -18.15
C LEU A 210 -14.24 -1.74 -19.59
N LYS A 211 -13.60 -2.36 -20.58
CA LYS A 211 -13.96 -2.23 -21.99
C LYS A 211 -15.41 -2.66 -22.25
N GLU A 212 -15.89 -3.70 -21.58
CA GLU A 212 -17.26 -4.20 -21.78
C GLU A 212 -18.31 -3.23 -21.24
N GLN A 213 -18.00 -2.51 -20.16
CA GLN A 213 -18.93 -1.56 -19.53
C GLN A 213 -18.92 -0.19 -20.20
N ILE A 214 -17.75 0.30 -20.63
CA ILE A 214 -17.60 1.60 -21.30
C ILE A 214 -17.94 1.51 -22.80
N GLY A 215 -17.81 0.32 -23.39
CA GLY A 215 -18.24 0.03 -24.76
C GLY A 215 -17.44 0.79 -25.82
N GLN A 216 -18.15 1.57 -26.64
CA GLN A 216 -17.63 2.19 -27.87
C GLN A 216 -16.45 3.15 -27.63
N ASP A 217 -16.43 3.89 -26.51
CA ASP A 217 -15.36 4.86 -26.25
C ASP A 217 -14.00 4.20 -26.03
N MET A 218 -13.97 3.00 -25.44
CA MET A 218 -12.73 2.23 -25.27
C MET A 218 -12.29 1.56 -26.58
N GLU A 219 -13.23 1.25 -27.47
CA GLU A 219 -12.89 0.78 -28.82
C GLU A 219 -12.31 1.90 -29.69
N ASP A 220 -12.92 3.09 -29.66
CA ASP A 220 -12.38 4.31 -30.28
C ASP A 220 -10.98 4.63 -29.74
N PHE A 221 -10.77 4.48 -28.43
CA PHE A 221 -9.47 4.66 -27.82
C PHE A 221 -8.44 3.63 -28.30
N SER A 222 -8.81 2.35 -28.45
CA SER A 222 -7.94 1.31 -29.01
C SER A 222 -7.49 1.66 -30.43
N LYS A 223 -8.42 2.09 -31.28
CA LYS A 223 -8.11 2.53 -32.66
C LYS A 223 -7.18 3.75 -32.67
N LEU A 224 -7.38 4.70 -31.76
CA LEU A 224 -6.48 5.86 -31.61
C LEU A 224 -5.05 5.45 -31.22
N LEU A 225 -4.89 4.48 -30.34
CA LEU A 225 -3.57 3.96 -29.94
C LEU A 225 -2.87 3.26 -31.11
N GLU A 226 -3.58 2.39 -31.84
CA GLU A 226 -3.05 1.69 -33.02
C GLU A 226 -2.55 2.67 -34.09
N ASN A 227 -3.37 3.69 -34.42
CA ASN A 227 -3.00 4.73 -35.38
C ASN A 227 -1.74 5.51 -34.95
N GLN A 228 -1.60 5.78 -33.65
CA GLN A 228 -0.42 6.48 -33.11
C GLN A 228 0.83 5.61 -33.21
N GLU A 229 0.72 4.32 -32.92
CA GLU A 229 1.84 3.38 -33.07
C GLU A 229 2.31 3.27 -34.52
N ASP A 230 1.37 3.16 -35.45
CA ASP A 230 1.66 3.05 -36.88
C ASP A 230 2.33 4.31 -37.42
N TYR A 231 1.86 5.49 -37.00
CA TYR A 231 2.53 6.75 -37.30
C TYR A 231 3.98 6.78 -36.80
N LEU A 232 4.22 6.35 -35.54
CA LEU A 232 5.56 6.31 -34.96
C LEU A 232 6.47 5.28 -35.65
N LYS A 233 5.94 4.10 -36.02
CA LYS A 233 6.66 3.08 -36.79
C LYS A 233 7.07 3.61 -38.17
N ASN A 234 6.16 4.30 -38.86
CA ASN A 234 6.41 4.89 -40.18
C ASN A 234 7.45 6.01 -40.12
N LYS A 235 7.38 6.90 -39.12
CA LYS A 235 8.38 7.97 -38.92
C LYS A 235 9.78 7.41 -38.66
N LYS A 236 9.90 6.36 -37.84
CA LYS A 236 11.18 5.67 -37.59
C LYS A 236 11.74 5.01 -38.86
N LYS A 237 10.89 4.41 -39.69
CA LYS A 237 11.30 3.83 -40.99
C LYS A 237 11.81 4.93 -41.93
N GLN A 238 11.17 6.09 -41.97
CA GLN A 238 11.61 7.22 -42.80
C GLN A 238 12.95 7.79 -42.31
N GLN A 239 13.14 7.98 -41.00
CA GLN A 239 14.42 8.44 -40.43
C GLN A 239 15.57 7.47 -40.74
N LYS A 240 15.35 6.16 -40.56
CA LYS A 240 16.36 5.14 -40.91
C LYS A 240 16.71 5.16 -42.41
N LYS A 241 15.74 5.39 -43.29
CA LYS A 241 15.99 5.54 -44.73
C LYS A 241 16.83 6.78 -45.04
N ILE A 242 16.53 7.91 -44.40
CA ILE A 242 17.28 9.17 -44.55
C ILE A 242 18.72 9.01 -44.02
N GLU A 243 18.90 8.42 -42.85
CA GLU A 243 20.23 8.13 -42.27
C GLU A 243 21.05 7.18 -43.15
N SER A 244 20.42 6.14 -43.71
CA SER A 244 21.09 5.20 -44.63
C SER A 244 21.49 5.87 -45.95
N GLN A 245 20.69 6.81 -46.46
CA GLN A 245 21.01 7.58 -47.66
C GLN A 245 22.12 8.61 -47.41
N GLN A 246 22.17 9.23 -46.24
CA GLN A 246 23.24 10.16 -45.86
C GLN A 246 24.59 9.45 -45.65
N GLN A 247 24.58 8.22 -45.11
CA GLN A 247 25.80 7.41 -44.99
C GLN A 247 26.34 6.92 -46.35
N GLN A 248 25.46 6.72 -47.34
CA GLN A 248 25.86 6.36 -48.71
C GLN A 248 26.42 7.56 -49.49
N GLN A 249 26.04 8.81 -49.17
CA GLN A 249 26.56 10.01 -49.83
C GLN A 249 27.89 10.53 -49.22
N GLN A 250 28.27 10.11 -48.00
CA GLN A 250 29.57 10.42 -47.38
C GLN A 250 30.66 9.38 -47.66
N THR A 251 30.41 8.38 -48.52
CA THR A 251 31.43 7.44 -49.00
C THR A 251 31.57 7.45 -50.53
N PRO A 252 32.21 8.48 -51.08
CA PRO A 252 33.18 8.22 -52.14
C PRO A 252 34.42 9.11 -51.99
N THR A 253 35.55 8.55 -51.53
CA THR A 253 36.94 8.99 -51.86
C THR A 253 38.02 8.27 -51.06
N ILE A 254 37.73 7.68 -49.89
CA ILE A 254 38.80 7.12 -49.03
C ILE A 254 39.28 5.73 -49.50
N LYS A 255 38.38 4.85 -49.97
CA LYS A 255 38.78 3.49 -50.39
C LYS A 255 39.60 3.46 -51.69
N GLN A 256 39.37 4.41 -52.60
CA GLN A 256 40.17 4.51 -53.81
C GLN A 256 41.57 5.07 -53.52
N ASN A 257 41.70 6.06 -52.62
CA ASN A 257 43.01 6.59 -52.23
C ASN A 257 43.86 5.60 -51.41
N LEU A 258 43.25 4.78 -50.55
CA LEU A 258 43.98 3.74 -49.81
C LEU A 258 44.47 2.60 -50.70
N PHE A 259 43.66 2.17 -51.68
CA PHE A 259 44.14 1.17 -52.65
C PHE A 259 45.23 1.74 -53.55
N PHE A 260 45.12 3.00 -53.97
CA PHE A 260 46.14 3.64 -54.80
C PHE A 260 47.45 3.87 -54.03
N SER A 261 47.38 4.26 -52.74
CA SER A 261 48.57 4.44 -51.90
C SER A 261 49.24 3.10 -51.57
N LEU A 262 48.46 2.05 -51.30
CA LEU A 262 48.99 0.71 -51.05
C LEU A 262 49.63 0.14 -52.32
N PHE A 263 49.01 0.37 -53.48
CA PHE A 263 49.55 -0.06 -54.78
C PHE A 263 50.82 0.70 -55.16
N LEU A 264 50.90 2.01 -54.88
CA LEU A 264 52.14 2.78 -55.07
C LEU A 264 53.27 2.33 -54.15
N GLN A 265 52.97 2.03 -52.88
CA GLN A 265 53.95 1.50 -51.93
C GLN A 265 54.45 0.11 -52.34
N LEU A 266 53.57 -0.76 -52.83
CA LEU A 266 53.95 -2.07 -53.37
C LEU A 266 54.83 -1.94 -54.61
N LYS A 267 54.52 -1.00 -55.51
CA LYS A 267 55.32 -0.76 -56.72
C LYS A 267 56.72 -0.24 -56.39
N GLN A 268 56.85 0.65 -55.40
CA GLN A 268 58.16 1.13 -54.91
C GLN A 268 58.95 0.06 -54.15
N TRP A 269 58.28 -0.89 -53.51
CA TRP A 269 58.92 -2.01 -52.83
C TRP A 269 59.50 -3.03 -53.82
N VAL A 270 58.75 -3.37 -54.87
CA VAL A 270 59.19 -4.31 -55.91
C VAL A 270 60.35 -3.75 -56.73
N SER A 271 60.35 -2.44 -57.04
CA SER A 271 61.46 -1.79 -57.76
C SER A 271 62.76 -1.64 -56.96
N LYS A 272 62.76 -2.00 -55.67
CA LYS A 272 63.96 -2.03 -54.83
C LYS A 272 64.58 -3.43 -54.73
N TRP A 273 63.90 -4.45 -55.24
CA TRP A 273 64.28 -5.86 -55.10
C TRP A 273 64.58 -6.56 -56.43
N PHE A 274 64.34 -5.89 -57.56
CA PHE A 274 64.77 -6.25 -58.91
C PHE A 274 65.39 -5.03 -59.58
#